data_AF-A0AAW7YAI6-F1
#
_entry.id   AF-A0AAW7YAI6-F1
#
_cell.length_a   1.000
_cell.length_b   1.000
_cell.length_c   1.000
_cell.angle_alpha   90.00
_cell.angle_beta   90.00
_cell.angle_gamma   90.00
#
_symmetry.space_group_name_H-M   'P 1'
#
loop_
_entity.id
_entity.type
_entity.pdbx_description
1 polymer ?
#
loop_
_entity_poly.entity_id
_entity_poly.type
_entity_poly.pdbx_seq_one_letter_code
_entity_poly.pdbx_strand_id
1 'polypeptide(L)'
;FETHRTVKSVAEALDIHPFMLSKWRKAYKDEVMQMVKNKDLTKPKKLKQNDELESLKQRIAELEEENDILKKWQRYQAGQRRKGSDS
;
A
#
# COMPACT_ATOMS: atom_id res chain seq x y z
N PHE A 1 -6.39 35.22 10.40
CA PHE A 1 -6.64 35.18 8.94
C PHE A 1 -7.95 35.90 8.67
N GLU A 2 -7.91 37.09 8.04
CA GLU A 2 -9.10 37.90 7.72
C GLU A 2 -10.17 37.05 7.01
N THR A 3 -11.30 36.79 7.68
CA THR A 3 -12.38 35.93 7.18
C THR A 3 -13.34 36.62 6.22
N HIS A 4 -13.12 37.91 5.90
CA HIS A 4 -14.04 38.73 5.09
C HIS A 4 -13.36 39.46 3.92
N ARG A 5 -12.34 38.87 3.29
CA ARG A 5 -11.85 39.39 2.00
C ARG A 5 -12.81 39.01 0.88
N THR A 6 -13.38 40.01 0.22
CA THR A 6 -14.26 39.80 -0.92
C THR A 6 -13.47 39.33 -2.14
N VAL A 7 -14.11 38.53 -3.00
CA VAL A 7 -13.53 38.06 -4.27
C VAL A 7 -13.02 39.24 -5.10
N LYS A 8 -13.73 40.37 -5.06
CA LYS A 8 -13.37 41.61 -5.76
C LYS A 8 -12.07 42.21 -5.22
N SER A 9 -11.93 42.33 -3.91
CA SER A 9 -10.71 42.86 -3.28
C SER A 9 -9.47 42.00 -3.60
N VAL A 10 -9.63 40.68 -3.58
CA VAL A 10 -8.53 39.76 -3.91
C VAL A 10 -8.19 39.82 -5.39
N ALA A 11 -9.19 39.95 -6.25
CA ALA A 11 -8.99 40.06 -7.69
C ALA A 11 -8.28 41.36 -8.08
N GLU A 12 -8.64 42.48 -7.44
CA GLU A 12 -8.00 43.78 -7.64
C GLU A 12 -6.53 43.78 -7.18
N ALA A 13 -6.23 43.17 -6.02
CA ALA A 13 -4.84 43.04 -5.53
C ALA A 13 -3.96 42.13 -6.40
N LEU A 14 -4.57 41.18 -7.12
CA LEU A 14 -3.88 40.25 -8.02
C LEU A 14 -3.90 40.72 -9.47
N ASP A 15 -4.46 41.92 -9.75
CA ASP A 15 -4.66 42.48 -11.08
C ASP A 15 -5.32 41.49 -12.08
N ILE A 16 -6.36 40.80 -11.61
CA ILE A 16 -7.13 39.84 -12.39
C ILE A 16 -8.62 40.16 -12.32
N HIS A 17 -9.36 39.78 -13.35
CA HIS A 17 -10.81 39.95 -13.34
C HIS A 17 -11.48 39.03 -12.28
N PRO A 18 -12.43 39.50 -11.44
CA PRO A 18 -13.08 38.71 -10.38
C PRO A 18 -13.73 37.39 -10.84
N PHE A 19 -14.14 37.33 -12.10
CA PHE A 19 -14.64 36.12 -12.75
C PHE A 19 -13.59 35.00 -12.77
N MET A 20 -12.32 35.33 -13.02
CA MET A 20 -11.22 34.38 -13.08
C MET A 20 -11.01 33.70 -11.74
N LEU A 21 -11.02 34.47 -10.64
CA LEU A 21 -10.89 33.93 -9.29
C LEU A 21 -12.05 32.97 -8.95
N SER A 22 -13.26 33.27 -9.41
CA SER A 22 -14.41 32.38 -9.24
C SER A 22 -14.29 31.10 -10.08
N LYS A 23 -13.83 31.22 -11.33
CA LYS A 23 -13.55 30.08 -12.22
C LYS A 23 -12.46 29.18 -11.65
N TRP A 24 -11.36 29.74 -11.15
CA TRP A 24 -10.26 28.98 -10.56
C TRP A 24 -10.64 28.32 -9.24
N ARG A 25 -11.42 28.99 -8.38
CA ARG A 25 -11.96 28.37 -7.17
C ARG A 25 -12.85 27.17 -7.49
N LYS A 26 -13.64 27.25 -8.57
CA LYS A 26 -14.43 26.10 -9.05
C LYS A 26 -13.54 24.97 -9.54
N ALA A 27 -12.57 25.28 -10.41
CA ALA A 27 -11.61 24.30 -10.93
C ALA A 27 -10.83 23.58 -9.80
N TYR A 28 -10.35 24.33 -8.80
CA TYR A 28 -9.65 23.77 -7.65
C TYR A 28 -10.54 22.83 -6.83
N LYS A 29 -11.81 23.19 -6.59
CA LYS A 29 -12.76 22.31 -5.86
C LYS A 29 -13.06 21.04 -6.65
N ASP A 30 -13.23 21.16 -7.97
CA ASP A 30 -13.52 20.03 -8.85
C ASP A 30 -12.31 19.08 -8.94
N GLU A 31 -11.09 19.63 -9.01
CA GLU A 31 -9.83 18.88 -9.00
C GLU A 31 -9.59 18.16 -7.67
N VAL A 32 -9.77 18.86 -6.53
CA VAL A 32 -9.67 18.25 -5.20
C VAL A 32 -10.70 17.13 -5.03
N MET A 33 -11.93 17.33 -5.51
CA MET A 33 -12.97 16.30 -5.47
C MET A 33 -12.61 15.09 -6.36
N GLN A 34 -12.01 15.30 -7.54
CA GLN A 34 -11.51 14.22 -8.39
C GLN A 34 -10.35 13.46 -7.73
N MET A 35 -9.39 14.16 -7.10
CA MET A 35 -8.29 13.52 -6.38
C MET A 35 -8.77 12.64 -5.22
N VAL A 36 -9.78 13.09 -4.46
CA VAL A 36 -10.38 12.30 -3.37
C VAL A 36 -11.08 11.04 -3.92
N LYS A 37 -11.89 11.19 -4.98
CA LYS A 37 -12.56 10.05 -5.64
C LYS A 37 -11.57 9.00 -6.17
N ASN A 38 -10.46 9.46 -6.77
CA ASN A 38 -9.41 8.57 -7.26
C ASN A 38 -8.69 7.83 -6.12
N LYS A 39 -8.52 8.47 -4.95
CA LYS A 39 -7.92 7.84 -3.77
C LYS A 39 -8.78 6.69 -3.22
N ASP A 40 -10.10 6.85 -3.23
CA ASP A 40 -11.03 5.80 -2.78
C ASP A 40 -11.05 4.59 -3.72
N LEU A 41 -10.87 4.80 -5.02
CA LEU A 41 -10.78 3.72 -6.02
C LEU A 41 -9.50 2.87 -5.90
N THR A 42 -8.45 3.36 -5.22
CA THR A 42 -7.21 2.59 -4.98
C THR A 42 -7.28 1.67 -3.74
N LYS A 43 -8.26 1.85 -2.86
CA LYS A 43 -8.45 1.04 -1.65
C LYS A 43 -8.78 -0.44 -1.91
N PRO A 44 -9.69 -0.81 -2.85
CA PRO A 44 -10.02 -2.23 -3.05
C PRO A 44 -8.85 -3.06 -3.58
N LYS A 45 -7.90 -2.45 -4.30
CA LYS A 45 -6.74 -3.16 -4.85
C LYS A 45 -5.67 -3.45 -3.79
N LYS A 46 -5.51 -2.56 -2.79
CA LYS A 46 -4.56 -2.74 -1.69
C LYS A 46 -4.98 -3.84 -0.71
N LEU A 47 -6.29 -4.01 -0.48
CA LEU A 47 -6.81 -5.06 0.38
C LEU A 47 -6.49 -6.45 -0.20
N LYS A 48 -6.78 -6.68 -1.49
CA LYS A 48 -6.49 -7.95 -2.16
C LYS A 48 -5.00 -8.31 -2.17
N GLN A 49 -4.13 -7.31 -2.35
CA GLN A 49 -2.68 -7.51 -2.31
C GLN A 49 -2.19 -7.94 -0.92
N ASN A 50 -2.81 -7.43 0.15
CA ASN A 50 -2.45 -7.83 1.51
C ASN A 50 -2.90 -9.26 1.81
N ASP A 51 -4.09 -9.67 1.36
CA ASP A 51 -4.59 -11.04 1.54
C ASP A 51 -3.70 -12.07 0.82
N GLU A 52 -3.28 -11.77 -0.41
CA GLU A 52 -2.32 -12.59 -1.16
C GLU A 52 -0.95 -12.67 -0.46
N LEU A 53 -0.47 -11.57 0.12
CA LEU A 53 0.79 -11.57 0.88
C LEU A 53 0.70 -12.40 2.17
N GLU A 54 -0.42 -12.38 2.88
CA GLU A 54 -0.61 -13.19 4.09
C GLU A 54 -0.67 -14.68 3.77
N SER A 55 -1.44 -15.08 2.75
CA SER A 55 -1.51 -16.47 2.30
C SER A 55 -0.15 -17.01 1.84
N LEU A 56 0.63 -16.22 1.11
CA LEU A 56 1.98 -16.61 0.69
C LEU A 56 2.93 -16.78 1.87
N LYS A 57 2.86 -15.90 2.88
CA LYS A 57 3.67 -16.02 4.10
C LYS A 57 3.35 -17.30 4.89
N GLN A 58 2.06 -17.64 5.02
CA GLN A 58 1.64 -18.88 5.67
C GLN A 58 2.20 -20.10 4.94
N ARG A 59 2.13 -20.10 3.60
CA ARG A 59 2.65 -21.21 2.80
C ARG A 59 4.17 -21.35 2.90
N ILE A 60 4.91 -20.25 2.98
CA ILE A 60 6.36 -20.28 3.21
C ILE A 60 6.67 -20.91 4.55
N ALA A 61 5.99 -20.50 5.63
CA ALA A 61 6.22 -21.05 6.96
C ALA A 61 5.96 -22.57 7.01
N GLU A 62 4.85 -23.03 6.42
CA GLU A 62 4.52 -24.46 6.33
C GLU A 62 5.59 -25.24 5.55
N LEU A 63 6.03 -24.72 4.41
CA LEU A 63 7.08 -25.35 3.60
C LEU A 63 8.43 -25.38 4.33
N GLU A 64 8.76 -24.35 5.11
CA GLU A 64 9.98 -24.32 5.92
C GLU A 64 9.97 -25.39 7.01
N GLU A 65 8.82 -25.59 7.68
CA GLU A 65 8.63 -26.67 8.66
C GLU A 65 8.80 -28.06 8.04
N GLU A 66 8.14 -28.32 6.89
CA GLU A 66 8.31 -29.57 6.15
C GLU A 66 9.79 -29.82 5.79
N ASN A 67 10.48 -28.78 5.33
CA ASN A 67 11.90 -28.88 4.95
C ASN A 67 12.79 -29.19 6.15
N ASP A 68 12.52 -28.59 7.31
CA ASP A 68 13.28 -28.84 8.54
C ASP A 68 13.09 -30.28 9.03
N ILE A 69 11.86 -30.80 8.98
CA ILE A 69 11.57 -32.21 9.32
C ILE A 69 12.34 -33.15 8.39
N LEU A 70 12.30 -32.90 7.08
CA LEU A 70 13.02 -33.71 6.10
C LEU A 70 14.53 -33.68 6.32
N LYS A 71 15.11 -32.50 6.60
CA LYS A 71 16.54 -32.36 6.92
C LYS A 71 16.92 -33.10 8.19
N LYS A 72 16.10 -33.01 9.24
CA LYS A 72 16.32 -33.78 10.49
C LYS A 72 16.30 -35.28 10.22
N TRP A 73 15.36 -35.75 9.41
CA TRP A 73 15.28 -37.15 9.04
C TRP A 73 16.49 -37.62 8.22
N GLN A 74 16.94 -36.83 7.24
CA GLN A 74 18.16 -37.13 6.48
C GLN A 74 19.39 -37.22 7.39
N ARG A 75 19.54 -36.30 8.35
CA ARG A 75 20.63 -36.34 9.34
C ARG A 75 20.56 -37.60 10.21
N TYR A 76 19.36 -37.97 10.65
CA TYR A 76 19.13 -39.20 11.40
C TYR A 76 19.56 -40.44 10.60
N GLN A 77 19.11 -40.56 9.34
CA GLN A 77 19.50 -41.67 8.47
C GLN A 77 21.01 -41.73 8.23
N ALA A 78 21.66 -40.58 7.99
CA ALA A 78 23.11 -40.52 7.83
C ALA A 78 23.85 -40.99 9.10
N GLY A 79 23.34 -40.63 10.29
CA GLY A 79 23.85 -41.11 11.57
C GLY A 79 23.71 -42.63 11.74
N GLN A 80 22.56 -43.20 11.36
CA GLN A 80 22.34 -44.65 11.41
C GLN A 80 23.29 -45.40 10.48
N ARG A 81 23.51 -44.90 9.26
CA ARG A 81 24.44 -45.51 8.28
C ARG A 81 25.88 -45.56 8.80
N ARG A 82 26.33 -44.53 9.52
CA ARG A 82 27.68 -44.49 10.13
C ARG A 82 27.84 -45.47 11.29
N LYS A 83 26.80 -45.65 12.11
CA LYS A 83 26.83 -46.60 13.23
C LYS A 83 26.84 -48.06 12.76
N GLY A 84 26.18 -48.37 11.64
CA GLY A 84 26.19 -49.71 11.06
C GLY A 84 27.48 -50.09 10.33
N SER A 85 28.35 -49.13 9.98
CA SER A 85 29.66 -49.37 9.35
C SER A 85 30.81 -49.46 10.36
N ASP A 86 30.55 -49.24 11.64
CA ASP A 86 31.54 -49.26 12.74
C ASP A 86 31.39 -50.54 13.60
N SER A 87 30.86 -51.61 13.00
CA SER A 87 30.68 -52.95 13.60
C SER A 87 31.19 -54.02 12.65
#